data_AF-A0AAJ3B1D4-F1
#
_entry.id   AF-A0AAJ3B1D4-F1
#
_cell.length_a   1.000
_cell.length_b   1.000
_cell.length_c   1.000
_cell.angle_alpha   90.00
_cell.angle_beta   90.00
_cell.angle_gamma   90.00
#
_symmetry.space_group_name_H-M   'P 1'
#
loop_
_entity.id
_entity.type
_entity.pdbx_description
1 polymer ?
#
loop_
_entity_poly.entity_id
_entity_poly.type
_entity_poly.pdbx_seq_one_letter_code
_entity_poly.pdbx_strand_id
1 'polypeptide(L)'
;MRLKKAEREQVRLKYGGHCAYCGVLLGDRWHADHLAPVVRELLSKQTTAGTWKLVSGKPLRPEHDVLENMMPACAPCNISKGGQTLEGWRSWIAGHINSLNSYHPIYRLAKSYGLVAETGAPVVFHFEKVN
;
A
#
# COMPACT_ATOMS: atom_id res chain seq x y z
N MET A 1 -0.96 14.08 7.68
CA MET A 1 -1.77 14.54 8.83
C MET A 1 -1.60 13.55 9.97
N ARG A 2 -1.69 14.01 11.22
CA ARG A 2 -1.71 13.11 12.39
C ARG A 2 -3.16 12.89 12.78
N LEU A 3 -3.66 11.67 12.61
CA LEU A 3 -5.02 11.31 12.99
C LEU A 3 -5.18 11.32 14.52
N LYS A 4 -6.28 11.89 15.00
CA LYS A 4 -6.75 11.72 16.38
C LYS A 4 -7.26 10.29 16.58
N LYS A 5 -7.40 9.86 17.84
CA LYS A 5 -7.88 8.50 18.17
C LYS A 5 -9.25 8.19 17.55
N ALA A 6 -10.19 9.13 17.62
CA ALA A 6 -11.53 8.97 17.05
C ALA A 6 -11.51 8.87 15.51
N GLU A 7 -10.77 9.76 14.83
CA GLU A 7 -10.59 9.72 13.38
C GLU A 7 -9.91 8.42 12.94
N ARG A 8 -8.92 7.96 13.71
CA ARG A 8 -8.25 6.70 13.45
C ARG A 8 -9.21 5.51 13.54
N GLU A 9 -10.13 5.51 14.50
CA GLU A 9 -11.15 4.46 14.61
C GLU A 9 -12.18 4.54 13.47
N GLN A 10 -12.60 5.75 13.08
CA GLN A 10 -13.46 5.96 11.93
C GLN A 10 -12.82 5.40 10.64
N VAL A 11 -11.53 5.67 10.42
CA VAL A 11 -10.79 5.11 9.28
C VAL A 11 -10.75 3.58 9.36
N ARG A 12 -10.47 3.01 10.54
CA ARG A 12 -10.43 1.55 10.75
C ARG A 12 -11.74 0.88 10.35
N LEU A 13 -12.87 1.50 10.71
CA LEU A 13 -14.20 0.93 10.52
C LEU A 13 -14.82 1.23 9.14
N LYS A 14 -14.18 2.05 8.31
CA LYS A 14 -14.68 2.43 6.96
C LYS A 14 -15.10 1.23 6.11
N TYR A 15 -14.39 0.09 6.26
CA TYR A 15 -14.68 -1.17 5.58
C TYR A 15 -14.86 -2.33 6.57
N GLY A 16 -15.61 -2.07 7.65
CA GLY A 16 -15.97 -3.09 8.64
C GLY A 16 -14.78 -3.68 9.39
N GLY A 17 -13.70 -2.91 9.57
CA GLY A 17 -12.47 -3.40 10.21
C GLY A 17 -11.56 -4.24 9.30
N HIS A 18 -11.83 -4.30 7.99
CA HIS A 18 -10.97 -4.98 7.02
C HIS A 18 -9.99 -4.01 6.35
N CYS A 19 -8.86 -4.55 5.89
CA CYS A 19 -7.96 -3.86 4.99
C CYS A 19 -8.74 -3.48 3.72
N ALA A 20 -8.78 -2.19 3.41
CA ALA A 20 -9.39 -1.66 2.19
C ALA A 20 -8.86 -2.33 0.92
N TYR A 21 -7.63 -2.84 0.94
CA TYR A 21 -6.98 -3.39 -0.24
C TYR A 21 -7.17 -4.90 -0.36
N CYS A 22 -6.55 -5.71 0.49
CA CYS A 22 -6.64 -7.17 0.38
C CYS A 22 -7.87 -7.79 1.07
N GLY A 23 -8.60 -7.02 1.89
CA GLY A 23 -9.79 -7.52 2.59
C GLY A 23 -9.50 -8.39 3.82
N VAL A 24 -8.24 -8.50 4.27
CA VAL A 24 -7.94 -9.18 5.54
C VAL A 24 -8.52 -8.42 6.73
N LEU A 25 -8.99 -9.13 7.76
CA LEU A 25 -9.40 -8.51 9.02
C LEU A 25 -8.19 -7.82 9.68
N LEU A 26 -8.37 -6.56 10.10
CA LEU A 26 -7.31 -5.80 10.75
C LEU A 26 -7.26 -6.14 12.24
N GLY A 27 -6.08 -6.55 12.71
CA GLY A 27 -5.77 -6.63 14.13
C GLY A 27 -5.35 -5.27 14.71
N ASP A 28 -4.73 -5.30 15.89
CA ASP A 28 -4.32 -4.09 16.62
C ASP A 28 -3.28 -3.25 15.86
N ARG A 29 -2.45 -3.90 15.03
CA ARG A 29 -1.43 -3.25 14.20
C ARG A 29 -1.90 -3.14 12.77
N TRP A 30 -2.25 -1.92 12.36
CA TRP A 30 -2.67 -1.57 11.01
C TRP A 30 -2.20 -0.15 10.67
N HIS A 31 -2.16 0.19 9.38
CA HIS A 31 -1.70 1.49 8.91
C HIS A 31 -2.87 2.31 8.33
N ALA A 32 -2.89 3.62 8.61
CA ALA A 32 -3.71 4.54 7.85
C ALA A 32 -2.91 4.93 6.60
N ASP A 33 -3.41 4.53 5.44
CA ASP A 33 -2.83 4.87 4.13
C ASP A 33 -3.65 5.97 3.45
N HIS A 34 -3.03 6.70 2.54
CA HIS A 34 -3.71 7.65 1.65
C HIS A 34 -3.97 6.97 0.31
N LEU A 35 -5.23 6.89 -0.12
CA LEU A 35 -5.60 6.27 -1.41
C LEU A 35 -4.83 6.95 -2.56
N ALA A 36 -4.97 8.27 -2.67
CA ALA A 36 -4.10 9.11 -3.47
C ALA A 36 -2.86 9.50 -2.61
N PRO A 37 -1.63 9.12 -3.00
CA PRO A 37 -0.46 9.27 -2.14
C PRO A 37 -0.13 10.74 -1.87
N VAL A 38 0.33 11.04 -0.66
CA VAL A 38 0.90 12.34 -0.29
C VAL A 38 2.39 12.34 -0.61
N VAL A 39 2.73 12.71 -1.85
CA VAL A 39 4.13 12.85 -2.29
C VAL A 39 4.72 14.13 -1.67
N ARG A 40 5.95 14.03 -1.17
CA ARG A 40 6.69 15.14 -0.54
C ARG A 40 7.94 15.47 -1.33
N GLU A 41 8.36 16.73 -1.24
CA GLU A 41 9.67 17.14 -1.75
C GLU A 41 10.79 16.29 -1.13
N LEU A 42 11.83 16.03 -1.91
CA LEU A 42 13.05 15.37 -1.47
C LEU A 42 14.20 16.37 -1.53
N LEU A 43 14.64 16.83 -0.37
CA LEU A 43 15.65 17.87 -0.24
C LEU A 43 16.98 17.27 0.21
N SER A 44 18.09 17.69 -0.38
CA SER A 44 19.42 17.38 0.11
C SER A 44 19.82 18.43 1.15
N LYS A 45 20.15 18.00 2.38
CA LYS A 45 20.64 18.88 3.44
C LYS A 45 21.95 18.37 4.01
N GLN A 46 22.89 19.30 4.22
CA GLN A 46 24.12 18.99 4.92
C GLN A 46 23.85 18.84 6.42
N THR A 47 24.45 17.84 7.06
CA THR A 47 24.42 17.61 8.50
C THR A 47 25.46 18.48 9.19
N THR A 48 25.37 18.58 10.52
CA THR A 48 26.37 19.27 11.35
C THR A 48 27.76 18.62 11.24
N ALA A 49 27.84 17.35 10.83
CA ALA A 49 29.09 16.62 10.59
C ALA A 49 29.62 16.80 9.15
N GLY A 50 29.02 17.68 8.34
CA GLY A 50 29.43 17.95 6.96
C GLY A 50 28.96 16.91 5.93
N THR A 51 28.23 15.87 6.34
CA THR A 51 27.69 14.83 5.43
C THR A 51 26.36 15.25 4.81
N TRP A 52 25.96 14.64 3.68
CA TRP A 52 24.66 14.93 3.04
C TRP A 52 23.60 13.90 3.41
N LYS A 53 22.37 14.36 3.64
CA LYS A 53 21.20 13.49 3.83
C LYS A 53 19.99 13.99 3.04
N LEU A 54 19.19 13.04 2.58
CA LEU A 54 17.88 13.32 2.01
C LEU A 54 16.85 13.52 3.13
N VAL A 55 16.07 14.59 3.04
CA VAL A 55 14.97 14.87 3.98
C VAL A 55 13.69 15.17 3.22
N SER A 56 12.57 14.73 3.77
CA SER A 56 11.26 15.06 3.22
C SER A 56 10.89 16.52 3.52
N GLY A 57 10.50 17.26 2.49
CA GLY A 57 9.99 18.63 2.60
C GLY A 57 8.46 18.67 2.68
N LYS A 58 7.89 19.74 2.13
CA LYS A 58 6.43 19.95 2.10
C LYS A 58 5.74 18.94 1.17
N PRO A 59 4.46 18.62 1.42
CA PRO A 59 3.66 17.86 0.46
C PRO A 59 3.52 18.65 -0.84
N LEU A 60 3.70 17.95 -1.97
CA LEU A 60 3.50 18.51 -3.31
C LEU A 60 2.02 18.68 -3.64
N ARG A 61 1.16 17.85 -3.02
CA ARG A 61 -0.31 17.85 -3.15
C ARG A 61 -0.92 17.83 -1.76
N PRO A 62 -0.93 18.95 -1.02
CA PRO A 62 -1.47 19.02 0.33
C PRO A 62 -2.95 18.62 0.41
N GLU A 63 -3.72 18.80 -0.67
CA GLU A 63 -5.12 18.41 -0.81
C GLU A 63 -5.35 16.89 -0.68
N HIS A 64 -4.32 16.06 -0.86
CA HIS A 64 -4.41 14.63 -0.59
C HIS A 64 -4.34 14.30 0.91
N ASP A 65 -3.88 15.22 1.77
CA ASP A 65 -3.66 14.97 3.19
C ASP A 65 -4.93 15.25 4.04
N VAL A 66 -6.04 14.62 3.64
CA VAL A 66 -7.39 14.78 4.22
C VAL A 66 -7.98 13.43 4.66
N LEU A 67 -8.98 13.46 5.55
CA LEU A 67 -9.55 12.26 6.17
C LEU A 67 -10.28 11.36 5.15
N GLU A 68 -10.93 11.94 4.15
CA GLU A 68 -11.71 11.25 3.13
C GLU A 68 -10.82 10.34 2.27
N ASN A 69 -9.57 10.75 2.07
CA ASN A 69 -8.54 10.03 1.33
C ASN A 69 -7.87 8.93 2.17
N MET A 70 -8.16 8.84 3.48
CA MET A 70 -7.61 7.80 4.34
C MET A 70 -8.30 6.46 4.14
N MET A 71 -7.48 5.42 4.10
CA MET A 71 -7.88 4.02 3.95
C MET A 71 -7.27 3.18 5.06
N PRO A 72 -8.04 2.26 5.68
CA PRO A 72 -7.48 1.29 6.60
C PRO A 72 -6.72 0.22 5.82
N ALA A 73 -5.44 0.02 6.10
CA ALA A 73 -4.60 -0.93 5.38
C ALA A 73 -3.83 -1.85 6.34
N CYS A 74 -3.67 -3.12 5.97
CA CYS A 74 -2.68 -3.98 6.62
C CYS A 74 -1.26 -3.50 6.27
N ALA A 75 -0.29 -3.80 7.14
CA ALA A 75 1.08 -3.33 6.92
C ALA A 75 1.68 -3.76 5.56
N PRO A 76 1.54 -5.02 5.09
CA PRO A 76 2.05 -5.43 3.79
C PRO A 76 1.47 -4.63 2.62
N CYS A 77 0.15 -4.40 2.60
CA CYS A 77 -0.48 -3.63 1.53
C CYS A 77 -0.01 -2.18 1.51
N ASN A 78 0.05 -1.51 2.66
CA ASN A 78 0.51 -0.12 2.71
C ASN A 78 1.99 0.00 2.28
N ILE A 79 2.86 -0.86 2.80
CA ILE A 79 4.29 -0.87 2.44
C ILE A 79 4.46 -1.14 0.94
N SER A 80 3.71 -2.10 0.40
CA SER A 80 3.73 -2.46 -1.02
C SER A 80 3.23 -1.34 -1.93
N LYS A 81 2.13 -0.66 -1.56
CA LYS A 81 1.58 0.46 -2.33
C LYS A 81 2.54 1.64 -2.32
N GLY A 82 3.04 2.02 -1.15
CA GLY A 82 3.96 3.15 -0.98
C GLY A 82 3.43 4.42 -1.64
N GLY A 83 4.27 5.09 -2.43
CA GLY A 83 3.92 6.31 -3.16
C GLY A 83 3.24 6.10 -4.52
N GLN A 84 2.84 4.88 -4.86
CA GLN A 84 2.24 4.57 -6.16
C GLN A 84 0.78 5.05 -6.26
N THR A 85 0.33 5.30 -7.48
CA THR A 85 -1.11 5.43 -7.76
C THR A 85 -1.79 4.07 -7.56
N LEU A 86 -3.10 4.09 -7.31
CA LEU A 86 -3.88 2.85 -7.15
C LEU A 86 -3.74 1.92 -8.37
N GLU A 87 -3.90 2.45 -9.58
CA GLU A 87 -3.82 1.66 -10.81
C GLU A 87 -2.40 1.21 -11.16
N GLY A 88 -1.40 2.03 -10.83
CA GLY A 88 0.01 1.62 -10.93
C GLY A 88 0.30 0.43 -10.02
N TRP A 89 -0.16 0.51 -8.78
CA TRP A 89 -0.02 -0.59 -7.82
C TRP A 89 -0.82 -1.83 -8.21
N ARG A 90 -2.04 -1.68 -8.74
CA ARG A 90 -2.85 -2.79 -9.28
C ARG A 90 -2.09 -3.56 -10.36
N SER A 91 -1.54 -2.84 -11.32
CA SER A 91 -0.72 -3.41 -12.41
C SER A 91 0.53 -4.10 -11.87
N TRP A 92 1.18 -3.49 -10.87
CA TRP A 92 2.37 -4.06 -10.22
C TRP A 92 2.08 -5.38 -9.49
N ILE A 93 0.98 -5.46 -8.73
CA ILE A 93 0.53 -6.70 -8.08
C ILE A 93 0.24 -7.78 -9.13
N ALA A 94 -0.51 -7.45 -10.18
CA ALA A 94 -0.82 -8.39 -11.26
C ALA A 94 0.46 -8.93 -11.92
N GLY A 95 1.49 -8.09 -12.04
CA GLY A 95 2.81 -8.45 -12.55
C GLY A 95 3.64 -9.39 -11.67
N HIS A 96 3.30 -9.58 -10.38
CA HIS A 96 4.07 -10.47 -9.50
C HIS A 96 4.13 -11.90 -10.00
N ILE A 97 3.06 -12.39 -10.64
CA ILE A 97 3.05 -13.73 -11.23
C ILE A 97 4.13 -13.86 -12.30
N ASN A 98 4.36 -12.81 -13.11
CA ASN A 98 5.46 -12.81 -14.09
C ASN A 98 6.82 -12.86 -13.38
N SER A 99 7.03 -12.05 -12.33
CA SER A 99 8.26 -12.09 -11.54
C SER A 99 8.51 -13.46 -10.90
N LEU A 100 7.47 -14.08 -10.35
CA LEU A 100 7.54 -15.44 -9.77
C LEU A 100 7.95 -16.47 -10.83
N ASN A 101 7.36 -16.40 -12.03
CA ASN A 101 7.73 -17.27 -13.14
C ASN A 101 9.16 -17.02 -13.63
N SER A 102 9.64 -15.78 -13.70
CA SER A 102 10.99 -15.47 -14.18
C SER A 102 12.07 -15.85 -13.16
N TYR A 103 11.91 -15.48 -11.89
CA TYR A 103 13.02 -15.45 -10.93
C TYR A 103 12.97 -16.53 -9.86
N HIS A 104 11.87 -17.27 -9.69
CA HIS A 104 11.72 -18.21 -8.57
C HIS A 104 11.56 -19.68 -9.03
N PRO A 105 12.65 -20.46 -9.10
CA PRO A 105 12.60 -21.88 -9.47
C PRO A 105 11.67 -22.72 -8.59
N ILE A 106 11.60 -22.44 -7.28
CA ILE A 106 10.73 -23.15 -6.33
C ILE A 106 9.26 -22.96 -6.70
N TYR A 107 8.87 -21.75 -7.12
CA TYR A 107 7.51 -21.47 -7.58
C TYR A 107 7.18 -22.25 -8.86
N ARG A 108 8.10 -22.26 -9.84
CA ARG A 108 7.94 -23.05 -11.08
C ARG A 108 7.82 -24.56 -10.80
N LEU A 109 8.62 -25.07 -9.87
CA LEU A 109 8.56 -26.46 -9.45
C LEU A 109 7.21 -26.77 -8.79
N ALA A 110 6.75 -25.96 -7.84
CA ALA A 110 5.45 -26.15 -7.21
C ALA A 110 4.31 -26.17 -8.25
N LYS A 111 4.36 -25.31 -9.27
CA LYS A 111 3.43 -25.32 -10.40
C LYS A 111 3.49 -26.62 -11.21
N SER A 112 4.68 -27.15 -11.52
CA SER A 112 4.80 -28.38 -12.33
C SER A 112 4.23 -29.61 -11.64
N TYR A 113 4.16 -29.59 -10.30
CA TYR A 113 3.52 -30.62 -9.48
C TYR A 113 2.05 -30.31 -9.14
N GLY A 114 1.47 -29.24 -9.69
CA GLY A 114 0.07 -28.88 -9.46
C GLY A 114 -0.23 -28.32 -8.06
N LEU A 115 0.79 -27.95 -7.28
CA LEU A 115 0.63 -27.37 -5.93
C LEU A 115 0.20 -25.90 -5.97
N VAL A 116 0.37 -25.23 -7.11
CA VAL A 116 0.00 -23.84 -7.35
C VAL A 116 -0.72 -23.72 -8.68
N ALA A 117 -1.87 -23.03 -8.69
CA ALA A 117 -2.62 -22.68 -9.88
C ALA A 117 -2.63 -21.16 -10.10
N GLU A 118 -2.29 -20.73 -11.31
CA GLU A 118 -2.40 -19.32 -11.72
C GLU A 118 -3.79 -19.10 -12.32
N THR A 119 -4.57 -18.21 -11.71
CA THR A 119 -5.97 -17.99 -12.09
C THR A 119 -6.14 -16.92 -13.17
N GLY A 120 -5.14 -16.06 -13.36
CA GLY A 120 -5.27 -14.86 -14.21
C GLY A 120 -6.35 -13.87 -13.74
N ALA A 121 -6.86 -14.03 -12.52
CA ALA A 121 -7.92 -13.18 -12.01
C ALA A 121 -7.44 -11.73 -11.88
N PRO A 122 -8.31 -10.74 -12.19
CA PRO A 122 -7.95 -9.35 -12.02
C PRO A 122 -7.76 -9.04 -10.53
N VAL A 123 -6.80 -8.16 -10.23
CA VAL A 123 -6.65 -7.61 -8.89
C VAL A 123 -7.83 -6.67 -8.64
N VAL A 124 -8.70 -7.01 -7.69
CA VAL A 124 -9.83 -6.19 -7.24
C VAL A 124 -9.67 -5.92 -5.75
N PHE A 125 -9.56 -4.66 -5.38
CA PHE A 125 -9.39 -4.24 -3.99
C PHE A 125 -10.70 -4.40 -3.22
N HIS A 126 -10.59 -4.69 -1.92
CA HIS A 126 -11.76 -4.97 -1.08
C HIS A 126 -12.75 -3.81 -1.05
N PHE A 127 -12.27 -2.57 -0.95
CA PHE A 127 -13.13 -1.38 -0.93
C PHE A 127 -13.98 -1.24 -2.21
N GLU A 128 -13.54 -1.81 -3.34
CA GLU A 128 -14.29 -1.78 -4.61
C GLU A 128 -15.46 -2.76 -4.62
N LYS A 129 -15.46 -3.74 -3.71
CA LYS A 129 -16.47 -4.80 -3.63
C LYS A 129 -17.58 -4.49 -2.63
N VAL A 130 -17.30 -3.62 -1.65
CA VAL A 130 -18.18 -3.33 -0.51
C VAL A 130 -18.73 -1.90 -0.51
N ASN A 131 -18.41 -1.14 -1.56
CA ASN A 131 -19.01 0.17 -1.83
C ASN A 131 -20.41 0.03 -2.43
#